data_AF-A0A919NEL9-F1
#
_entry.id   AF-A0A919NEL9-F1
#
_cell.length_a   1.000
_cell.length_b   1.000
_cell.length_c   1.000
_cell.angle_alpha   90.00
_cell.angle_beta   90.00
_cell.angle_gamma   90.00
#
_symmetry.space_group_name_H-M   'P 1'
#
loop_
_entity.id
_entity.type
_entity.pdbx_description
1 polymer ?
#
loop_
_entity_poly.entity_id
_entity_poly.type
_entity_poly.pdbx_seq_one_letter_code
_entity_poly.pdbx_strand_id
1 'polypeptide(L)'
;MTEGGSKRCQLAVDEAIKVAADLNEFVVTFDQILSRIAFGEASSDLLMSYVSERNVRQRLASARSTIFDALERVIGQEASDRIAEEGYRHFD
;
A
#
# COMPACT_ATOMS: atom_id res chain seq x y z
N MET A 1 30.48 3.49 17.59
CA MET A 1 30.96 2.60 16.52
C MET A 1 29.93 1.50 16.36
N THR A 2 28.88 1.77 15.57
CA THR A 2 27.91 0.74 15.15
C THR A 2 28.06 0.68 13.64
N GLU A 3 28.61 -0.42 13.15
CA GLU A 3 28.62 -0.71 11.73
C GLU A 3 27.16 -0.74 11.27
N GLY A 4 26.71 0.34 10.64
CA GLY A 4 25.42 0.43 9.96
C GLY A 4 25.46 -0.41 8.70
N GLY A 5 25.62 -1.73 8.85
CA GLY A 5 25.43 -2.67 7.76
C GLY A 5 24.02 -2.50 7.23
N SER A 6 23.90 -2.19 5.94
CA SER A 6 22.60 -2.10 5.27
C SER A 6 21.83 -3.40 5.50
N LYS A 7 20.78 -3.35 6.32
CA LYS A 7 19.91 -4.50 6.54
C LYS A 7 19.07 -4.72 5.28
N ARG A 8 19.10 -5.93 4.75
CA ARG A 8 18.33 -6.30 3.55
C ARG A 8 16.97 -6.85 3.96
N CYS A 9 15.92 -6.24 3.45
CA CYS A 9 14.56 -6.79 3.46
C CYS A 9 14.36 -7.58 2.16
N GLN A 10 13.78 -8.78 2.26
CA GLN A 10 13.59 -9.69 1.12
C GLN A 10 12.14 -10.14 1.05
N LEU A 11 11.63 -10.24 -0.17
CA LEU A 11 10.32 -10.77 -0.52
C LEU A 11 10.50 -11.90 -1.53
N ALA A 12 9.59 -12.87 -1.53
CA ALA A 12 9.52 -13.81 -2.63
C ALA A 12 9.16 -13.06 -3.92
N VAL A 13 9.65 -13.54 -5.06
CA VAL A 13 9.50 -12.82 -6.34
C VAL A 13 8.03 -12.72 -6.75
N ASP A 14 7.24 -13.76 -6.49
CA ASP A 14 5.80 -13.80 -6.72
C ASP A 14 5.04 -12.81 -5.82
N GLU A 15 5.41 -12.73 -4.54
CA GLU A 15 4.88 -11.72 -3.61
C GLU A 15 5.21 -10.30 -4.09
N ALA A 16 6.46 -10.05 -4.48
CA ALA A 16 6.91 -8.75 -4.97
C ALA A 16 6.19 -8.34 -6.27
N ILE A 17 6.02 -9.27 -7.22
CA ILE A 17 5.26 -9.03 -8.45
C ILE A 17 3.81 -8.66 -8.14
N LYS A 18 3.16 -9.41 -7.24
CA LYS A 18 1.77 -9.17 -6.86
C LYS A 18 1.59 -7.80 -6.22
N VAL A 19 2.44 -7.46 -5.25
CA VAL A 19 2.44 -6.15 -4.59
C VAL A 19 2.66 -5.03 -5.61
N ALA A 20 3.66 -5.18 -6.49
CA ALA A 20 3.96 -4.16 -7.50
C ALA A 20 2.80 -3.96 -8.50
N ALA A 21 2.16 -5.05 -8.95
CA ALA A 21 1.01 -4.98 -9.84
C ALA A 21 -0.19 -4.28 -9.19
N ASP A 22 -0.52 -4.67 -7.96
CA ASP A 22 -1.62 -4.06 -7.18
C ASP A 22 -1.37 -2.56 -6.96
N LEU A 23 -0.19 -2.18 -6.47
CA LEU A 23 0.15 -0.78 -6.20
C LEU A 23 0.14 0.06 -7.49
N ASN A 24 0.68 -0.46 -8.60
CA ASN A 24 0.68 0.24 -9.87
C ASN A 24 -0.74 0.47 -10.39
N GLU A 25 -1.59 -0.56 -10.36
CA GLU A 25 -3.00 -0.44 -10.76
C GLU A 25 -3.70 0.66 -9.94
N PHE A 26 -3.51 0.69 -8.62
CA PHE A 26 -4.16 1.67 -7.76
C PHE A 26 -3.68 3.09 -8.05
N VAL A 27 -2.38 3.31 -8.16
CA VAL A 27 -1.82 4.65 -8.46
C VAL A 27 -2.37 5.17 -9.79
N VAL A 28 -2.28 4.38 -10.86
CA VAL A 28 -2.73 4.80 -12.20
C VAL A 28 -4.24 5.01 -12.23
N THR A 29 -5.01 4.09 -11.65
CA THR A 29 -6.47 4.16 -11.73
C THR A 29 -7.04 5.25 -10.84
N PHE A 30 -6.47 5.49 -9.66
CA PHE A 30 -6.88 6.60 -8.81
C PHE A 30 -6.59 7.94 -9.47
N ASP A 31 -5.42 8.12 -10.08
CA ASP A 31 -5.09 9.34 -10.81
C ASP A 31 -6.13 9.62 -11.92
N GLN A 32 -6.45 8.62 -12.73
CA GLN A 32 -7.44 8.75 -13.80
C GLN A 32 -8.85 9.04 -13.27
N ILE A 33 -9.32 8.32 -12.26
CA ILE A 33 -10.65 8.51 -11.68
C ILE A 33 -10.76 9.90 -11.05
N LEU A 34 -9.78 10.29 -10.22
CA LEU A 34 -9.79 11.57 -9.51
C LEU A 34 -9.66 12.75 -10.47
N SER A 35 -8.85 12.62 -11.53
CA SER A 35 -8.76 13.60 -12.61
C SER A 35 -10.13 13.83 -13.26
N ARG A 36 -10.81 12.75 -13.68
CA ARG A 36 -12.15 12.83 -14.28
C ARG A 36 -13.19 13.45 -13.34
N ILE A 37 -13.13 13.13 -12.04
CA ILE A 37 -14.01 13.76 -11.04
C ILE A 37 -13.72 15.26 -10.95
N ALA A 38 -12.45 15.66 -10.87
CA ALA A 38 -12.05 17.06 -10.76
C ALA A 38 -12.47 17.91 -11.97
N PHE A 39 -12.49 17.33 -13.17
CA PHE A 39 -12.97 17.98 -14.39
C PHE A 39 -14.49 17.86 -14.63
N GLY A 40 -15.24 17.23 -13.71
CA GLY A 40 -16.69 17.07 -13.84
C GLY A 40 -17.13 16.02 -14.87
N GLU A 41 -16.22 15.15 -15.29
CA GLU A 41 -16.43 14.09 -16.29
C GLU A 41 -16.90 12.75 -15.68
N ALA A 42 -16.90 12.66 -14.34
CA ALA A 42 -17.35 11.48 -13.61
C ALA A 42 -17.95 11.86 -12.23
N SER A 43 -18.91 11.06 -11.77
CA SER A 43 -19.39 11.11 -10.37
C SER A 43 -18.34 10.57 -9.41
N SER A 44 -18.35 11.07 -8.16
CA SER A 44 -17.59 10.49 -7.04
C SER A 44 -17.89 9.00 -6.80
N ASP A 45 -19.08 8.54 -7.19
CA ASP A 45 -19.47 7.12 -7.08
C ASP A 45 -18.59 6.21 -7.92
N LEU A 46 -17.92 6.73 -8.95
CA LEU A 46 -16.98 5.96 -9.78
C LEU A 46 -15.82 5.42 -8.93
N LEU A 47 -15.30 6.22 -8.00
CA LEU A 47 -14.23 5.78 -7.10
C LEU A 47 -14.72 4.67 -6.16
N MET A 48 -15.91 4.84 -5.58
CA MET A 48 -16.48 3.85 -4.66
C MET A 48 -16.80 2.54 -5.38
N SER A 49 -17.32 2.61 -6.61
CA SER A 49 -17.59 1.44 -7.46
C SER A 49 -16.29 0.70 -7.77
N TYR A 50 -15.25 1.42 -8.18
CA TYR A 50 -13.93 0.82 -8.42
C TYR A 50 -13.35 0.14 -7.17
N VAL A 51 -13.37 0.82 -6.02
CA VAL A 51 -12.86 0.27 -4.76
C VAL A 51 -13.58 -1.02 -4.35
N SER A 52 -14.90 -1.07 -4.54
CA SER A 52 -15.73 -2.24 -4.24
C SER A 52 -15.51 -3.38 -5.25
N GLU A 53 -15.74 -3.11 -6.53
CA GLU A 53 -15.72 -4.12 -7.60
C GLU A 53 -14.34 -4.75 -7.81
N ARG A 54 -13.27 -4.01 -7.53
CA ARG A 54 -11.88 -4.49 -7.65
C ARG A 54 -11.27 -4.97 -6.33
N ASN A 55 -12.07 -5.03 -5.25
CA ASN A 55 -11.62 -5.46 -3.91
C ASN A 55 -10.36 -4.71 -3.45
N VAL A 56 -10.27 -3.40 -3.75
CA VAL A 56 -9.03 -2.61 -3.56
C VAL A 56 -8.58 -2.62 -2.10
N ARG A 57 -9.51 -2.54 -1.15
CA ARG A 57 -9.21 -2.59 0.29
C ARG A 57 -8.52 -3.89 0.70
N GLN A 58 -9.03 -5.03 0.23
CA GLN A 58 -8.47 -6.34 0.55
C GLN A 58 -7.07 -6.49 -0.05
N ARG A 59 -6.89 -6.07 -1.31
CA ARG A 59 -5.61 -6.13 -2.01
C ARG A 59 -4.56 -5.22 -1.37
N LEU A 60 -4.93 -4.00 -0.99
CA LEU A 60 -4.07 -3.10 -0.21
C LEU A 60 -3.68 -3.70 1.14
N ALA A 61 -4.64 -4.31 1.86
CA ALA A 61 -4.36 -4.98 3.13
C ALA A 61 -3.38 -6.14 2.95
N SER A 62 -3.56 -6.97 1.91
CA SER A 62 -2.63 -8.04 1.57
C SER A 62 -1.24 -7.50 1.22
N ALA A 63 -1.16 -6.49 0.36
CA ALA A 63 0.13 -5.91 -0.04
C ALA A 63 0.88 -5.29 1.15
N ARG A 64 0.14 -4.59 2.03
CA ARG A 64 0.67 -4.06 3.29
C ARG A 64 1.19 -5.17 4.18
N SER A 65 0.41 -6.24 4.40
CA SER A 65 0.83 -7.38 5.23
C SER A 65 2.14 -7.97 4.72
N THR A 66 2.23 -8.28 3.43
CA THR A 66 3.44 -8.83 2.80
C THR A 66 4.68 -7.97 3.06
N ILE A 67 4.56 -6.64 2.90
CA ILE A 67 5.68 -5.71 3.16
C ILE A 67 6.03 -5.69 4.65
N PHE A 68 5.04 -5.60 5.53
CA PHE A 68 5.24 -5.51 6.98
C PHE A 68 5.83 -6.80 7.57
N ASP A 69 5.41 -7.97 7.09
CA ASP A 69 5.97 -9.26 7.49
C ASP A 69 7.46 -9.36 7.14
N ALA A 70 7.84 -8.82 5.98
CA ALA A 70 9.24 -8.80 5.55
C ALA A 70 10.07 -7.78 6.36
N LEU A 71 9.49 -6.61 6.66
CA LEU A 71 10.13 -5.59 7.50
C LEU A 71 10.33 -6.08 8.93
N GLU A 72 9.30 -6.65 9.55
CA GLU A 72 9.32 -7.13 10.93
C GLU A 72 10.47 -8.11 11.20
N ARG A 73 10.76 -9.01 10.25
CA ARG A 73 11.91 -9.94 10.31
C ARG A 73 13.27 -9.25 10.40
N VAL A 74 13.35 -7.98 10.01
CA VAL A 74 14.60 -7.21 9.89
C VAL A 74 14.72 -6.14 10.98
N ILE A 75 13.62 -5.47 11.30
CA ILE A 75 13.58 -4.35 12.24
C ILE A 75 12.93 -4.69 13.59
N GLY A 76 12.30 -5.86 13.70
CA GLY A 76 11.53 -6.29 14.87
C GLY A 76 10.11 -5.73 14.88
N GLN A 77 9.24 -6.41 15.63
CA GLN A 77 7.81 -6.09 15.73
C GLN A 77 7.58 -4.66 16.22
N GLU A 78 8.25 -4.25 17.29
CA GLU A 78 8.06 -2.92 17.88
C GLU A 78 8.35 -1.77 16.90
N ALA A 79 9.34 -1.92 16.02
CA ALA A 79 9.64 -0.92 15.00
C ALA A 79 8.63 -0.97 13.84
N SER A 80 8.15 -2.17 13.48
CA SER A 80 7.08 -2.36 12.50
C SER A 80 5.77 -1.71 12.96
N ASP A 81 5.38 -1.93 14.21
CA ASP A 81 4.17 -1.39 14.83
C ASP A 81 4.18 0.14 14.84
N ARG A 82 5.32 0.77 15.17
CA ARG A 82 5.47 2.23 15.08
C ARG A 82 5.19 2.78 13.68
N ILE A 83 5.66 2.11 12.63
CA ILE A 83 5.40 2.53 11.24
C ILE A 83 3.89 2.38 10.93
N ALA A 84 3.25 1.31 11.42
CA ALA A 84 1.81 1.12 11.24
C ALA A 84 0.99 2.21 11.94
N GLU A 85 1.37 2.59 13.16
CA GLU A 85 0.69 3.61 13.96
C GLU A 85 0.77 5.01 13.33
N GLU A 86 1.90 5.36 12.72
CA GLU A 86 2.05 6.63 12.00
C GLU A 86 1.02 6.81 10.88
N GLY A 87 0.57 5.71 10.26
CA GLY A 87 -0.43 5.73 9.19
C GLY A 87 -1.84 6.15 9.62
N TYR A 88 -2.18 6.10 10.91
CA TYR A 88 -3.52 6.44 11.42
C TYR A 88 -3.72 7.94 11.68
N ARG A 89 -2.66 8.76 11.71
CA ARG A 89 -2.70 10.16 12.19
C ARG A 89 -3.44 11.15 11.29
N HIS A 90 -4.06 10.72 10.18
CA HIS A 90 -4.70 11.62 9.22
C HIS A 90 -6.21 11.82 9.46
N PHE A 91 -6.79 11.20 10.50
CA PHE A 91 -8.21 11.31 10.83
C PHE A 91 -8.47 11.73 12.29
N ASP A 92 -7.42 12.16 13.01
CA ASP A 92 -7.50 12.75 14.36
C ASP A 92 -7.55 14.29 14.29
#